data_AF-A0A535YWT7-F1
#
_entry.id   AF-A0A535YWT7-F1
#
_cell.length_a   1.000
_cell.length_b   1.000
_cell.length_c   1.000
_cell.angle_alpha   90.00
_cell.angle_beta   90.00
_cell.angle_gamma   90.00
#
_symmetry.space_group_name_H-M   'P 1'
#
loop_
_entity.id
_entity.type
_entity.pdbx_description
1 polymer ?
#
loop_
_entity_poly.entity_id
_entity_poly.type
_entity_poly.pdbx_seq_one_letter_code
_entity_poly.pdbx_strand_id
1 'polypeptide(L)'
;MSTEIQDVQYASRGVLSRRAELPDADLVRQLLASLQQGAISAAAYDTAFVARLRDQDNANQLAYPQAIRWLLRNQNADGSFGTSLPIPKEKVISTLSALLAIADLPQDVQDGAAHRARTRALRYLYEDTATWQTGPDMAGFELLLPALLDEAKARELPLPYERFMGIIAQRDAKIGHIPPRLIYNVPTPLLHSLEYLGGRLDVEAARAQLSPNGSFANSPSATAFFLAKTRDERANEYLARLLRNRGDGSLPTVEPFEVFEIAWVLYNLARADQRPKEAEPLVRYLAQALTDDGVGVAKEGLRADADDTALTLTVLHQYGYPISAGPLRPFEGVNYFFTFPLERDASVTANAHVLEVLRAVSAFPRQYVIQQKVIKYLRDARVDGDHWVDKWHGSPFYATAHAVFALITSAPDVCEPAFSWFLKTQRDDGSWGWFDRGTAEETAYAVQALMLAPEALQVRLAAPLHKAAQYLNETEDEPVTPMWIGKTLYGPSQFIRSAVLSAQIQLIRSGHARPSH
;
A
#
# COMPACT_ATOMS: atom_id res chain seq x y z
N MET A 1 28.13 11.93 50.69
CA MET A 1 26.92 11.26 51.19
C MET A 1 26.08 10.92 49.99
N SER A 2 25.91 9.62 49.80
CA SER A 2 25.56 8.96 48.56
C SER A 2 24.11 9.19 48.17
N THR A 3 23.92 9.47 46.88
CA THR A 3 22.65 9.47 46.15
C THR A 3 22.14 8.04 46.03
N GLU A 4 21.00 7.73 46.67
CA GLU A 4 20.21 6.54 46.39
C GLU A 4 19.46 6.74 45.07
N ILE A 5 19.95 6.06 44.03
CA ILE A 5 19.23 5.84 42.78
C ILE A 5 18.32 4.64 43.05
N GLN A 6 17.00 4.85 43.04
CA GLN A 6 16.04 3.76 43.05
C GLN A 6 16.08 3.04 41.71
N ASP A 7 16.74 1.88 41.69
CA ASP A 7 16.64 0.90 40.63
C ASP A 7 15.19 0.42 40.49
N VAL A 8 14.51 0.92 39.45
CA VAL A 8 13.27 0.31 38.97
C VAL A 8 13.68 -0.96 38.23
N GLN A 9 13.73 -2.07 38.95
CA GLN A 9 13.83 -3.40 38.37
C GLN A 9 12.64 -3.59 37.42
N TYR A 10 12.92 -3.60 36.12
CA TYR A 10 12.04 -4.22 35.13
C TYR A 10 11.98 -5.70 35.46
N ALA A 11 10.99 -6.08 36.27
CA ALA A 11 10.57 -7.47 36.40
C ALA A 11 10.13 -7.91 35.00
N SER A 12 10.99 -8.69 34.35
CA SER A 12 10.67 -9.50 33.19
C SER A 12 9.46 -10.38 33.55
N ARG A 13 8.25 -9.87 33.27
CA ARG A 13 7.06 -10.72 33.23
C ARG A 13 7.34 -11.72 32.13
N GLY A 14 7.54 -12.98 32.55
CA GLY A 14 7.78 -14.08 31.64
C GLY A 14 6.72 -14.04 30.54
N VAL A 15 7.18 -13.88 29.31
CA VAL A 15 6.39 -14.11 28.11
C VAL A 15 5.99 -15.58 28.20
N LEU A 16 4.75 -15.81 28.61
CA LEU A 16 4.16 -17.13 28.57
C LEU A 16 4.24 -17.58 27.12
N SER A 17 5.10 -18.56 26.85
CA SER A 17 5.06 -19.41 25.66
C SER A 17 3.59 -19.80 25.43
N ARG A 18 2.90 -19.07 24.54
CA ARG A 18 1.61 -19.52 24.03
C ARG A 18 1.92 -20.82 23.32
N ARG A 19 1.46 -21.92 23.93
CA ARG A 19 1.49 -23.26 23.32
C ARG A 19 0.88 -23.18 21.93
N ALA A 20 1.30 -24.09 21.06
CA ALA A 20 0.78 -24.35 19.72
C ALA A 20 -0.72 -24.75 19.74
N GLU A 21 -1.57 -23.85 20.20
CA GLU A 21 -3.02 -23.86 20.10
C GLU A 21 -3.40 -23.04 18.87
N LEU A 22 -4.42 -23.50 18.11
CA LEU A 22 -4.91 -22.75 16.95
C LEU A 22 -5.18 -21.29 17.36
N PRO A 23 -4.83 -20.29 16.53
CA PRO A 23 -5.18 -18.91 16.81
C PRO A 23 -6.66 -18.84 17.11
N ASP A 24 -6.98 -18.26 18.25
CA ASP A 24 -8.32 -18.33 18.84
C ASP A 24 -9.36 -17.87 17.80
N ALA A 25 -10.50 -18.56 17.71
CA ALA A 25 -11.63 -18.07 16.92
C ALA A 25 -11.97 -16.61 17.29
N ASP A 26 -11.61 -16.19 18.51
CA ASP A 26 -11.66 -14.81 18.96
C ASP A 26 -10.76 -13.85 18.19
N LEU A 27 -9.54 -14.22 17.78
CA LEU A 27 -8.66 -13.36 16.99
C LEU A 27 -9.24 -13.08 15.60
N VAL A 28 -9.78 -14.10 14.94
CA VAL A 28 -10.48 -13.95 13.66
C VAL A 28 -11.70 -13.04 13.83
N ARG A 29 -12.49 -13.23 14.89
CA ARG A 29 -13.67 -12.38 15.17
C ARG A 29 -13.27 -10.93 15.46
N GLN A 30 -12.22 -10.70 16.24
CA GLN A 30 -11.70 -9.36 16.54
C GLN A 30 -11.19 -8.66 15.27
N LEU A 31 -10.46 -9.37 14.41
CA LEU A 31 -9.99 -8.85 13.13
C LEU A 31 -11.17 -8.39 12.26
N LEU A 32 -12.18 -9.25 12.07
CA LEU A 32 -13.37 -8.92 11.27
C LEU A 32 -14.17 -7.73 11.85
N ALA A 33 -14.29 -7.65 13.19
CA ALA A 33 -14.97 -6.54 13.86
C ALA A 33 -14.22 -5.21 13.74
N SER A 34 -12.93 -5.23 13.40
CA SER A 34 -12.08 -4.06 13.30
C SER A 34 -11.93 -3.49 11.88
N LEU A 35 -12.60 -4.08 10.89
CA LEU A 35 -12.58 -3.61 9.50
C LEU A 35 -13.45 -2.36 9.32
N GLN A 36 -13.23 -1.65 8.21
CA GLN A 36 -13.90 -0.41 7.83
C GLN A 36 -13.63 0.77 8.77
N GLN A 37 -12.58 0.69 9.58
CA GLN A 37 -12.17 1.74 10.53
C GLN A 37 -11.03 2.64 10.02
N GLY A 38 -10.65 2.53 8.74
CA GLY A 38 -9.58 3.36 8.17
C GLY A 38 -8.18 2.99 8.70
N ALA A 39 -7.93 1.70 8.95
CA ALA A 39 -6.70 1.18 9.55
C ALA A 39 -5.53 1.12 8.55
N ILE A 40 -5.13 2.29 8.06
CA ILE A 40 -4.02 2.53 7.14
C ILE A 40 -3.00 3.50 7.77
N SER A 41 -1.72 3.28 7.52
CA SER A 41 -0.64 4.11 8.05
C SER A 41 -0.76 5.57 7.58
N ALA A 42 -0.16 6.47 8.37
CA ALA A 42 -0.02 7.86 7.99
C ALA A 42 0.87 8.03 6.75
N ALA A 43 0.57 9.04 5.93
CA ALA A 43 1.35 9.47 4.78
C ALA A 43 1.80 10.92 5.00
N ALA A 44 3.13 11.12 5.11
CA ALA A 44 3.69 12.46 5.32
C ALA A 44 3.42 13.38 4.12
N TYR A 45 3.44 12.83 2.91
CA TYR A 45 3.09 13.53 1.68
C TYR A 45 1.68 14.13 1.72
N ASP A 46 0.66 13.30 1.97
CA ASP A 46 -0.74 13.75 2.04
C ASP A 46 -0.99 14.69 3.22
N THR A 47 -0.38 14.40 4.37
CA THR A 47 -0.48 15.26 5.56
C THR A 47 0.09 16.67 5.30
N ALA A 48 1.17 16.77 4.52
CA ALA A 48 1.77 18.04 4.14
C ALA A 48 0.91 18.87 3.19
N PHE A 49 0.14 18.25 2.30
CA PHE A 49 -0.85 18.99 1.50
C PHE A 49 -1.93 19.62 2.40
N VAL A 50 -2.45 18.89 3.38
CA VAL A 50 -3.46 19.40 4.32
C VAL A 50 -2.89 20.49 5.24
N ALA A 51 -1.63 20.35 5.68
CA ALA A 51 -0.96 21.35 6.51
C ALA A 51 -0.81 22.73 5.83
N ARG A 52 -0.94 22.80 4.50
CA ARG A 52 -0.90 24.04 3.72
C ARG A 52 -2.24 24.76 3.62
N LEU A 53 -3.33 24.17 4.09
CA LEU A 53 -4.65 24.82 4.05
C LEU A 53 -4.73 25.97 5.05
N ARG A 54 -5.40 27.05 4.64
CA ARG A 54 -5.65 28.23 5.46
C ARG A 54 -7.12 28.31 5.84
N ASP A 55 -7.38 28.92 6.98
CA ASP A 55 -8.72 29.19 7.44
C ASP A 55 -9.48 30.06 6.43
N GLN A 56 -10.78 29.80 6.26
CA GLN A 56 -11.60 30.47 5.25
C GLN A 56 -11.81 31.95 5.55
N ASP A 57 -11.82 32.31 6.83
CA ASP A 57 -12.05 33.66 7.33
C ASP A 57 -10.72 34.36 7.64
N ASN A 58 -9.65 33.62 7.87
CA ASN A 58 -8.32 34.17 8.12
C ASN A 58 -7.19 33.43 7.38
N ALA A 59 -6.74 34.02 6.27
CA ALA A 59 -5.63 33.50 5.47
C ALA A 59 -4.29 33.39 6.22
N ASN A 60 -4.13 34.04 7.37
CA ASN A 60 -2.93 33.93 8.22
C ASN A 60 -3.01 32.78 9.23
N GLN A 61 -4.16 32.09 9.35
CA GLN A 61 -4.34 30.95 10.24
C GLN A 61 -4.37 29.65 9.45
N LEU A 62 -3.83 28.59 10.06
CA LEU A 62 -3.89 27.24 9.51
C LEU A 62 -5.29 26.67 9.73
N ALA A 63 -5.91 26.12 8.69
CA ALA A 63 -7.20 25.42 8.84
C ALA A 63 -7.06 24.15 9.71
N TYR A 64 -5.92 23.46 9.59
CA TYR A 64 -5.64 22.22 10.29
C TYR A 64 -4.27 22.24 11.00
N PRO A 65 -4.11 23.00 12.10
CA PRO A 65 -2.84 23.12 12.84
C PRO A 65 -2.28 21.77 13.34
N GLN A 66 -3.13 20.77 13.53
CA GLN A 66 -2.72 19.42 13.93
C GLN A 66 -1.86 18.72 12.87
N ALA A 67 -2.06 19.01 11.57
CA ALA A 67 -1.31 18.40 10.48
C ALA A 67 0.16 18.83 10.51
N ILE A 68 0.44 20.13 10.68
CA ILE A 68 1.82 20.60 10.81
C ILE A 68 2.47 20.09 12.10
N ARG A 69 1.72 20.05 13.22
CA ARG A 69 2.25 19.48 14.48
C ARG A 69 2.63 18.02 14.31
N TRP A 70 1.85 17.24 13.57
CA TRP A 70 2.18 15.86 13.27
C TRP A 70 3.47 15.76 12.46
N LEU A 71 3.62 16.55 11.38
CA LEU A 71 4.85 16.57 10.58
C LEU A 71 6.09 16.86 11.44
N LEU A 72 6.07 17.95 12.22
CA LEU A 72 7.22 18.36 13.03
C LEU A 72 7.65 17.29 14.05
N ARG A 73 6.72 16.44 14.52
CA ARG A 73 7.02 15.32 15.44
C ARG A 73 7.50 14.05 14.72
N ASN A 74 7.22 13.90 13.43
CA ASN A 74 7.48 12.68 12.66
C ASN A 74 8.55 12.87 11.57
N GLN A 75 9.42 13.88 11.71
CA GLN A 75 10.62 13.99 10.87
C GLN A 75 11.62 12.89 11.26
N ASN A 76 12.13 12.15 10.27
CA ASN A 76 13.12 11.09 10.48
C ASN A 76 14.44 11.64 11.03
N ALA A 77 15.29 10.75 11.56
CA ALA A 77 16.58 11.12 12.14
C ALA A 77 17.54 11.78 11.14
N ASP A 78 17.56 11.31 9.89
CA ASP A 78 18.34 11.88 8.79
C ASP A 78 17.88 13.30 8.37
N GLY A 79 16.62 13.65 8.64
CA GLY A 79 15.97 14.90 8.24
C GLY A 79 14.91 14.74 7.15
N SER A 80 14.77 13.53 6.60
CA SER A 80 13.71 13.19 5.67
C SER A 80 12.33 13.12 6.34
N PHE A 81 11.29 13.07 5.52
CA PHE A 81 9.93 12.69 5.90
C PHE A 81 9.50 11.44 5.14
N GLY A 82 8.40 10.83 5.56
CA GLY A 82 7.90 9.56 5.02
C GLY A 82 8.30 8.39 5.91
N THR A 83 8.25 7.18 5.35
CA THR A 83 8.53 5.94 6.10
C THR A 83 9.99 5.84 6.53
N SER A 84 10.32 4.87 7.39
CA SER A 84 11.71 4.56 7.74
C SER A 84 12.45 3.72 6.69
N LEU A 85 11.73 3.16 5.71
CA LEU A 85 12.33 2.30 4.70
C LEU A 85 13.29 3.08 3.79
N PRO A 86 14.41 2.47 3.36
CA PRO A 86 15.42 3.12 2.55
C PRO A 86 15.01 3.18 1.07
N ILE A 87 13.78 3.60 0.76
CA ILE A 87 13.31 3.78 -0.61
C ILE A 87 13.47 5.25 -1.04
N PRO A 88 14.43 5.58 -1.93
CA PRO A 88 14.80 6.98 -2.17
C PRO A 88 13.66 7.84 -2.72
N LYS A 89 12.85 7.30 -3.65
CA LYS A 89 11.70 8.03 -4.22
C LYS A 89 10.67 8.43 -3.18
N GLU A 90 10.33 7.50 -2.26
CA GLU A 90 9.44 7.78 -1.12
C GLU A 90 9.96 8.93 -0.27
N LYS A 91 11.24 8.84 0.12
CA LYS A 91 11.86 9.85 0.98
C LYS A 91 11.93 11.22 0.30
N VAL A 92 12.29 11.27 -0.98
CA VAL A 92 12.39 12.53 -1.73
C VAL A 92 11.03 13.22 -1.83
N ILE A 93 9.98 12.50 -2.26
CA ILE A 93 8.68 13.12 -2.50
C ILE A 93 8.00 13.54 -1.18
N SER A 94 8.07 12.71 -0.14
CA SER A 94 7.56 13.03 1.19
C SER A 94 8.31 14.21 1.82
N THR A 95 9.65 14.25 1.70
CA THR A 95 10.46 15.35 2.25
C THR A 95 10.20 16.67 1.54
N LEU A 96 10.10 16.66 0.21
CA LEU A 96 9.82 17.87 -0.55
C LEU A 96 8.42 18.43 -0.25
N SER A 97 7.41 17.56 -0.16
CA SER A 97 6.04 17.96 0.23
C SER A 97 6.02 18.59 1.63
N ALA A 98 6.67 17.95 2.62
CA ALA A 98 6.77 18.47 3.98
C ALA A 98 7.56 19.78 4.05
N LEU A 99 8.65 19.91 3.29
CA LEU A 99 9.43 21.15 3.20
C LEU A 99 8.58 22.31 2.69
N LEU A 100 7.78 22.09 1.64
CA LEU A 100 6.85 23.10 1.12
C LEU A 100 5.82 23.50 2.18
N ALA A 101 5.27 22.55 2.93
CA ALA A 101 4.34 22.84 4.01
C ALA A 101 4.96 23.68 5.13
N ILE A 102 6.21 23.39 5.51
CA ILE A 102 6.94 24.14 6.54
C ILE A 102 7.34 25.53 6.01
N ALA A 103 7.74 25.64 4.75
CA ALA A 103 8.10 26.92 4.13
C ALA A 103 6.91 27.88 4.00
N ASP A 104 5.69 27.34 3.83
CA ASP A 104 4.47 28.13 3.72
C ASP A 104 3.93 28.64 5.06
N LEU A 105 4.50 28.22 6.19
CA LEU A 105 4.01 28.59 7.51
C LEU A 105 4.00 30.11 7.74
N PRO A 106 3.00 30.64 8.48
CA PRO A 106 3.03 32.03 8.96
C PRO A 106 4.34 32.37 9.70
N GLN A 107 4.86 33.59 9.54
CA GLN A 107 6.19 33.98 10.07
C GLN A 107 6.32 33.75 11.59
N ASP A 108 5.24 33.99 12.34
CA ASP A 108 5.17 33.81 13.79
C ASP A 108 5.31 32.35 14.25
N VAL A 109 5.13 31.38 13.35
CA VAL A 109 5.28 29.95 13.64
C VAL A 109 6.47 29.31 12.91
N GLN A 110 7.30 30.09 12.20
CA GLN A 110 8.50 29.58 11.52
C GLN A 110 9.69 29.33 12.45
N ASP A 111 9.65 29.82 13.70
CA ASP A 111 10.76 29.71 14.64
C ASP A 111 10.85 28.33 15.33
N GLY A 112 11.99 28.09 15.99
CA GLY A 112 12.19 26.93 16.85
C GLY A 112 12.12 25.59 16.10
N ALA A 113 11.08 24.81 16.36
CA ALA A 113 10.94 23.46 15.81
C ALA A 113 10.74 23.46 14.28
N ALA A 114 9.97 24.41 13.75
CA ALA A 114 9.72 24.55 12.32
C ALA A 114 11.02 24.91 11.57
N HIS A 115 11.79 25.88 12.07
CA HIS A 115 13.10 26.23 11.51
C HIS A 115 14.05 25.04 11.49
N ARG A 116 14.20 24.31 12.61
CA ARG A 116 15.06 23.12 12.67
C ARG A 116 14.62 22.03 11.68
N ALA A 117 13.32 21.79 11.59
CA ALA A 117 12.78 20.80 10.65
C ALA A 117 13.06 21.19 9.20
N ARG A 118 12.84 22.46 8.84
CA ARG A 118 13.15 23.02 7.53
C ARG A 118 14.62 22.84 7.15
N THR A 119 15.54 23.21 8.04
CA THR A 119 16.99 23.11 7.80
C THR A 119 17.43 21.65 7.59
N ARG A 120 16.90 20.72 8.38
CA ARG A 120 17.20 19.29 8.24
C ARG A 120 16.64 18.69 6.94
N ALA A 121 15.43 19.09 6.55
CA ALA A 121 14.82 18.65 5.29
C ALA A 121 15.60 19.18 4.07
N LEU A 122 16.02 20.45 4.11
CA LEU A 122 16.88 21.03 3.07
C LEU A 122 18.21 20.27 2.96
N ARG A 123 18.86 19.99 4.10
CA ARG A 123 20.09 19.20 4.12
C ARG A 123 19.90 17.83 3.48
N TYR A 124 18.86 17.09 3.89
CA TYR A 124 18.56 15.77 3.30
C TYR A 124 18.39 15.85 1.78
N LEU A 125 17.58 16.81 1.29
CA LEU A 125 17.34 16.97 -0.15
C LEU A 125 18.62 17.32 -0.93
N TYR A 126 19.60 17.96 -0.28
CA TYR A 126 20.88 18.35 -0.89
C TYR A 126 21.92 17.22 -0.85
N GLU A 127 22.10 16.60 0.31
CA GLU A 127 23.18 15.66 0.60
C GLU A 127 22.81 14.20 0.28
N ASP A 128 21.57 13.78 0.60
CA ASP A 128 21.19 12.36 0.68
C ASP A 128 20.32 11.88 -0.50
N THR A 129 20.21 12.66 -1.57
CA THR A 129 19.36 12.33 -2.74
C THR A 129 20.15 11.90 -3.98
N ALA A 130 21.44 11.57 -3.85
CA ALA A 130 22.28 11.19 -5.00
C ALA A 130 21.76 9.96 -5.77
N THR A 131 21.08 9.04 -5.08
CA THR A 131 20.55 7.78 -5.62
C THR A 131 19.03 7.79 -5.79
N TRP A 132 18.40 8.97 -5.89
CA TRP A 132 16.93 9.11 -5.90
C TRP A 132 16.22 8.29 -6.98
N GLN A 133 16.88 7.98 -8.09
CA GLN A 133 16.32 7.20 -9.21
C GLN A 133 16.20 5.71 -8.91
N THR A 134 16.89 5.21 -7.88
CA THR A 134 16.95 3.78 -7.55
C THR A 134 15.69 3.30 -6.81
N GLY A 135 15.50 1.98 -6.77
CA GLY A 135 14.35 1.37 -6.11
C GLY A 135 13.05 1.46 -6.92
N PRO A 136 11.94 0.95 -6.36
CA PRO A 136 10.66 0.89 -7.04
C PRO A 136 10.11 2.28 -7.38
N ASP A 137 9.32 2.37 -8.44
CA ASP A 137 8.60 3.60 -8.81
C ASP A 137 7.38 3.81 -7.90
N MET A 138 7.16 5.04 -7.44
CA MET A 138 5.93 5.42 -6.73
C MET A 138 4.85 5.83 -7.74
N ALA A 139 3.59 5.61 -7.40
CA ALA A 139 2.47 5.93 -8.29
C ALA A 139 2.44 7.44 -8.61
N GLY A 140 2.60 7.77 -9.90
CA GLY A 140 2.57 9.14 -10.38
C GLY A 140 3.81 9.99 -10.03
N PHE A 141 4.89 9.38 -9.52
CA PHE A 141 6.11 10.08 -9.11
C PHE A 141 6.66 11.03 -10.18
N GLU A 142 6.64 10.60 -11.44
CA GLU A 142 7.10 11.35 -12.60
C GLU A 142 6.22 12.56 -12.94
N LEU A 143 5.00 12.61 -12.42
CA LEU A 143 4.12 13.77 -12.56
C LEU A 143 4.19 14.67 -11.32
N LEU A 144 4.26 14.06 -10.14
CA LEU A 144 4.17 14.74 -8.84
C LEU A 144 5.48 15.46 -8.46
N LEU A 145 6.64 14.79 -8.58
CA LEU A 145 7.91 15.38 -8.18
C LEU A 145 8.22 16.68 -8.96
N PRO A 146 8.08 16.73 -10.30
CA PRO A 146 8.27 17.98 -11.03
C PRO A 146 7.32 19.10 -10.60
N ALA A 147 6.05 18.79 -10.32
CA ALA A 147 5.08 19.80 -9.86
C ALA A 147 5.50 20.43 -8.52
N LEU A 148 5.97 19.61 -7.58
CA LEU A 148 6.51 20.10 -6.30
C LEU A 148 7.83 20.87 -6.48
N LEU A 149 8.69 20.47 -7.41
CA LEU A 149 9.92 21.19 -7.71
C LEU A 149 9.62 22.56 -8.32
N ASP A 150 8.63 22.67 -9.20
CA ASP A 150 8.17 23.95 -9.76
C ASP A 150 7.62 24.87 -8.64
N GLU A 151 6.86 24.31 -7.69
CA GLU A 151 6.42 25.03 -6.48
C GLU A 151 7.58 25.48 -5.57
N ALA A 152 8.62 24.67 -5.44
CA ALA A 152 9.80 24.99 -4.65
C ALA A 152 10.65 26.08 -5.31
N LYS A 153 10.80 26.03 -6.65
CA LYS A 153 11.47 27.09 -7.44
C LYS A 153 10.77 28.42 -7.28
N ALA A 154 9.43 28.44 -7.35
CA ALA A 154 8.64 29.65 -7.17
C ALA A 154 8.78 30.29 -5.78
N ARG A 155 9.23 29.51 -4.78
CA ARG A 155 9.50 29.94 -3.40
C ARG A 155 10.99 30.17 -3.13
N GLU A 156 11.83 30.13 -4.16
CA GLU A 156 13.27 30.34 -4.07
C GLU A 156 13.96 29.39 -3.06
N LEU A 157 13.43 28.16 -2.89
CA LEU A 157 14.05 27.19 -2.01
C LEU A 157 15.40 26.72 -2.57
N PRO A 158 16.47 26.66 -1.75
CA PRO A 158 17.81 26.30 -2.20
C PRO A 158 17.96 24.78 -2.36
N LEU A 159 17.39 24.23 -3.44
CA LEU A 159 17.42 22.80 -3.76
C LEU A 159 18.36 22.51 -4.94
N PRO A 160 18.92 21.29 -5.04
CA PRO A 160 19.76 20.90 -6.16
C PRO A 160 18.90 20.57 -7.40
N TYR A 161 18.20 21.55 -7.98
CA TYR A 161 17.23 21.34 -9.07
C TYR A 161 17.79 20.57 -10.26
N GLU A 162 19.06 20.80 -10.61
CA GLU A 162 19.75 20.12 -11.71
C GLU A 162 19.79 18.59 -11.53
N ARG A 163 19.80 18.11 -10.27
CA ARG A 163 19.76 16.67 -9.95
C ARG A 163 18.47 16.00 -10.41
N PHE A 164 17.39 16.75 -10.54
CA PHE A 164 16.05 16.25 -10.88
C PHE A 164 15.62 16.59 -12.31
N MET A 165 16.47 17.22 -13.13
CA MET A 165 16.10 17.64 -14.50
C MET A 165 15.63 16.48 -15.38
N GLY A 166 16.18 15.28 -15.19
CA GLY A 166 15.78 14.09 -15.95
C GLY A 166 14.29 13.75 -15.79
N ILE A 167 13.70 13.96 -14.61
CA ILE A 167 12.28 13.63 -14.38
C ILE A 167 11.34 14.66 -15.01
N ILE A 168 11.80 15.90 -15.18
CA ILE A 168 11.04 16.96 -15.86
C ILE A 168 10.85 16.58 -17.33
N ALA A 169 11.91 16.09 -17.99
CA ALA A 169 11.83 15.59 -19.36
C ALA A 169 10.86 14.39 -19.49
N GLN A 170 10.88 13.47 -18.52
CA GLN A 170 9.94 12.33 -18.48
C GLN A 170 8.48 12.78 -18.34
N ARG A 171 8.21 13.76 -17.47
CA ARG A 171 6.88 14.38 -17.33
C ARG A 171 6.41 14.95 -18.65
N ASP A 172 7.23 15.77 -19.30
CA ASP A 172 6.82 16.51 -20.50
C ASP A 172 6.51 15.55 -21.65
N ALA A 173 7.30 14.49 -21.80
CA ALA A 173 6.99 13.39 -22.71
C ALA A 173 5.65 12.71 -22.37
N LYS A 174 5.40 12.41 -21.09
CA LYS A 174 4.16 11.74 -20.65
C LYS A 174 2.91 12.61 -20.83
N ILE A 175 2.97 13.87 -20.41
CA ILE A 175 1.85 14.82 -20.54
C ILE A 175 1.56 15.13 -22.01
N GLY A 176 2.58 15.16 -22.88
CA GLY A 176 2.39 15.36 -24.33
C GLY A 176 1.46 14.33 -24.99
N HIS A 177 1.27 13.16 -24.37
CA HIS A 177 0.39 12.10 -24.85
C HIS A 177 -0.99 12.06 -24.17
N ILE A 178 -1.21 12.85 -23.12
CA ILE A 178 -2.48 12.89 -22.39
C ILE A 178 -3.30 14.09 -22.89
N PRO A 179 -4.50 13.86 -23.47
CA PRO A 179 -5.35 14.97 -23.88
C PRO A 179 -5.64 15.90 -22.68
N PRO A 180 -5.39 17.22 -22.77
CA PRO A 180 -5.46 18.13 -21.61
C PRO A 180 -6.79 18.11 -20.86
N ARG A 181 -7.90 17.82 -21.55
CA ARG A 181 -9.25 17.74 -20.97
C ARG A 181 -9.70 16.34 -20.55
N LEU A 182 -8.87 15.31 -20.76
CA LEU A 182 -9.24 13.93 -20.43
C LEU A 182 -9.61 13.79 -18.96
N ILE A 183 -8.79 14.36 -18.06
CA ILE A 183 -8.98 14.27 -16.61
C ILE A 183 -10.28 14.91 -16.12
N TYR A 184 -10.84 15.88 -16.85
CA TYR A 184 -12.08 16.56 -16.49
C TYR A 184 -13.34 15.90 -17.03
N ASN A 185 -13.19 15.05 -18.05
CA ASN A 185 -14.31 14.43 -18.77
C ASN A 185 -14.44 12.93 -18.49
N VAL A 186 -13.36 12.29 -18.04
CA VAL A 186 -13.29 10.86 -17.80
C VAL A 186 -12.73 10.61 -16.40
N PRO A 187 -13.40 9.81 -15.57
CA PRO A 187 -12.81 9.33 -14.32
C PRO A 187 -11.55 8.52 -14.63
N THR A 188 -10.39 9.05 -14.24
CA THR A 188 -9.09 8.40 -14.45
C THR A 188 -8.36 8.25 -13.12
N PRO A 189 -7.43 7.29 -12.99
CA PRO A 189 -6.58 7.19 -11.80
C PRO A 189 -5.78 8.48 -11.52
N LEU A 190 -5.56 9.32 -12.54
CA LEU A 190 -4.92 10.63 -12.39
C LEU A 190 -5.66 11.58 -11.45
N LEU A 191 -6.96 11.39 -11.20
CA LEU A 191 -7.71 12.16 -10.21
C LEU A 191 -7.15 11.94 -8.78
N HIS A 192 -6.58 10.77 -8.49
CA HIS A 192 -5.92 10.47 -7.22
C HIS A 192 -4.61 11.26 -7.03
N SER A 193 -4.09 11.86 -8.10
CA SER A 193 -2.86 12.65 -8.13
C SER A 193 -3.09 14.05 -8.70
N LEU A 194 -4.32 14.59 -8.62
CA LEU A 194 -4.75 15.85 -9.24
C LEU A 194 -3.75 17.02 -9.07
N GLU A 195 -3.04 17.04 -7.94
CA GLU A 195 -2.00 18.00 -7.61
C GLU A 195 -0.86 18.12 -8.63
N TYR A 196 -0.64 17.10 -9.48
CA TYR A 196 0.35 17.17 -10.57
C TYR A 196 0.07 18.31 -11.56
N LEU A 197 -1.18 18.77 -11.64
CA LEU A 197 -1.56 19.87 -12.52
C LEU A 197 -0.92 21.20 -12.09
N GLY A 198 -0.50 21.34 -10.82
CA GLY A 198 0.12 22.55 -10.30
C GLY A 198 -0.72 23.80 -10.58
N GLY A 199 -0.11 24.83 -11.17
CA GLY A 199 -0.80 26.07 -11.58
C GLY A 199 -1.75 25.92 -12.77
N ARG A 200 -1.83 24.74 -13.42
CA ARG A 200 -2.62 24.50 -14.65
C ARG A 200 -4.03 23.93 -14.38
N LEU A 201 -4.42 23.80 -13.12
CA LEU A 201 -5.72 23.26 -12.75
C LEU A 201 -6.86 24.20 -13.21
N ASP A 202 -7.73 23.72 -14.09
CA ASP A 202 -9.06 24.29 -14.30
C ASP A 202 -9.97 23.87 -13.14
N VAL A 203 -10.19 24.79 -12.20
CA VAL A 203 -10.92 24.55 -10.96
C VAL A 203 -12.40 24.22 -11.22
N GLU A 204 -13.04 24.94 -12.14
CA GLU A 204 -14.46 24.75 -12.41
C GLU A 204 -14.70 23.44 -13.15
N ALA A 205 -13.81 23.07 -14.09
CA ALA A 205 -13.85 21.76 -14.72
C ALA A 205 -13.55 20.62 -13.73
N ALA A 206 -12.60 20.81 -12.81
CA ALA A 206 -12.26 19.82 -11.79
C ALA A 206 -13.44 19.53 -10.84
N ARG A 207 -14.25 20.55 -10.52
CA ARG A 207 -15.39 20.40 -9.59
C ARG A 207 -16.40 19.33 -10.06
N ALA A 208 -16.52 19.11 -11.37
CA ALA A 208 -17.38 18.07 -11.93
C ALA A 208 -16.91 16.63 -11.64
N GLN A 209 -15.64 16.45 -11.24
CA GLN A 209 -15.04 15.15 -10.92
C GLN A 209 -14.99 14.90 -9.40
N LEU A 210 -15.59 15.76 -8.58
CA LEU A 210 -15.66 15.56 -7.13
C LEU A 210 -16.59 14.37 -6.82
N SER A 211 -16.07 13.40 -6.07
CA SER A 211 -16.80 12.20 -5.68
C SER A 211 -17.94 12.54 -4.69
N PRO A 212 -18.98 11.70 -4.56
CA PRO A 212 -20.09 11.95 -3.62
C PRO A 212 -19.62 12.16 -2.17
N ASN A 213 -18.55 11.46 -1.76
CA ASN A 213 -17.95 11.58 -0.43
C ASN A 213 -17.15 12.87 -0.19
N GLY A 214 -17.06 13.77 -1.17
CA GLY A 214 -16.34 15.05 -1.13
C GLY A 214 -14.87 14.97 -1.55
N SER A 215 -14.36 13.83 -1.99
CA SER A 215 -12.95 13.66 -2.36
C SER A 215 -12.71 13.67 -3.87
N PHE A 216 -11.45 13.89 -4.25
CA PHE A 216 -10.92 13.44 -5.54
C PHE A 216 -10.33 12.05 -5.38
N ALA A 217 -11.04 11.04 -5.91
CA ALA A 217 -10.59 9.65 -5.95
C ALA A 217 -9.99 9.13 -4.61
N ASN A 218 -10.65 9.47 -3.50
CA ASN A 218 -10.28 9.05 -2.14
C ASN A 218 -8.88 9.54 -1.70
N SER A 219 -8.29 10.52 -2.39
CA SER A 219 -6.99 11.08 -2.04
C SER A 219 -7.12 12.34 -1.16
N PRO A 220 -6.49 12.35 0.03
CA PRO A 220 -6.38 13.56 0.83
C PRO A 220 -5.53 14.66 0.17
N SER A 221 -4.36 14.37 -0.42
CA SER A 221 -3.56 15.41 -1.09
C SER A 221 -4.27 16.05 -2.29
N ALA A 222 -4.89 15.26 -3.17
CA ALA A 222 -5.61 15.76 -4.33
C ALA A 222 -6.79 16.65 -3.91
N THR A 223 -7.50 16.23 -2.86
CA THR A 223 -8.62 16.99 -2.31
C THR A 223 -8.16 18.28 -1.64
N ALA A 224 -7.06 18.25 -0.87
CA ALA A 224 -6.46 19.42 -0.27
C ALA A 224 -5.92 20.41 -1.31
N PHE A 225 -5.33 19.90 -2.39
CA PHE A 225 -4.86 20.72 -3.51
C PHE A 225 -6.01 21.48 -4.20
N PHE A 226 -7.15 20.82 -4.41
CA PHE A 226 -8.35 21.48 -4.92
C PHE A 226 -8.92 22.49 -3.92
N LEU A 227 -8.98 22.11 -2.64
CA LEU A 227 -9.50 22.98 -1.59
C LEU A 227 -8.65 24.24 -1.40
N ALA A 228 -7.33 24.15 -1.55
CA ALA A 228 -6.42 25.31 -1.46
C ALA A 228 -6.72 26.42 -2.49
N LYS A 229 -7.46 26.09 -3.56
CA LYS A 229 -7.85 27.01 -4.64
C LYS A 229 -9.34 27.34 -4.63
N THR A 230 -10.10 26.81 -3.67
CA THR A 230 -11.54 26.92 -3.60
C THR A 230 -12.02 27.13 -2.17
N ARG A 231 -13.34 27.18 -1.99
CA ARG A 231 -14.01 27.10 -0.68
C ARG A 231 -15.05 25.98 -0.69
N ASP A 232 -14.74 24.86 -1.36
CA ASP A 232 -15.70 23.77 -1.51
C ASP A 232 -15.93 23.05 -0.17
N GLU A 233 -17.17 23.15 0.33
CA GLU A 233 -17.55 22.62 1.64
C GLU A 233 -17.46 21.09 1.70
N ARG A 234 -17.73 20.39 0.59
CA ARG A 234 -17.67 18.92 0.55
C ARG A 234 -16.22 18.43 0.63
N ALA A 235 -15.31 19.09 -0.08
CA ALA A 235 -13.88 18.82 0.01
C ALA A 235 -13.34 19.11 1.42
N ASN A 236 -13.78 20.20 2.04
CA ASN A 236 -13.40 20.52 3.41
C ASN A 236 -13.93 19.49 4.41
N GLU A 237 -15.20 19.12 4.33
CA GLU A 237 -15.81 18.14 5.24
C GLU A 237 -15.19 16.75 5.10
N TYR A 238 -14.79 16.35 3.88
CA TYR A 238 -14.01 15.13 3.66
C TYR A 238 -12.72 15.12 4.49
N LEU A 239 -11.87 16.15 4.37
CA LEU A 239 -10.60 16.23 5.11
C LEU A 239 -10.81 16.37 6.62
N ALA A 240 -11.80 17.17 7.03
CA ALA A 240 -12.14 17.35 8.44
C ALA A 240 -12.58 16.03 9.08
N ARG A 241 -13.38 15.22 8.38
CA ARG A 241 -13.79 13.88 8.84
C ARG A 241 -12.59 12.95 9.04
N LEU A 242 -11.66 12.90 8.08
CA LEU A 242 -10.47 12.05 8.21
C LEU A 242 -9.62 12.44 9.44
N LEU A 243 -9.38 13.75 9.62
CA LEU A 243 -8.64 14.26 10.76
C LEU A 243 -9.33 13.97 12.10
N ARG A 244 -10.66 14.09 12.17
CA ARG A 244 -11.45 13.75 13.36
C ARG A 244 -11.38 12.26 13.69
N ASN A 245 -11.47 11.40 12.69
CA ASN A 245 -11.45 9.94 12.89
C ASN A 245 -10.09 9.44 13.36
N ARG A 246 -9.00 10.02 12.86
CA ARG A 246 -7.63 9.59 13.20
C ARG A 246 -7.11 10.19 14.50
N GLY A 247 -7.46 11.44 14.81
CA GLY A 247 -7.15 12.11 16.07
C GLY A 247 -5.67 12.47 16.31
N ASP A 248 -4.71 11.89 15.59
CA ASP A 248 -3.27 12.13 15.76
C ASP A 248 -2.75 13.32 14.93
N GLY A 249 -3.55 13.80 13.97
CA GLY A 249 -3.23 14.88 13.04
C GLY A 249 -2.62 14.41 11.72
N SER A 250 -2.49 13.11 11.49
CA SER A 250 -2.06 12.54 10.22
C SER A 250 -3.20 12.33 9.24
N LEU A 251 -2.85 12.21 7.96
CA LEU A 251 -3.73 11.72 6.90
C LEU A 251 -3.08 10.49 6.22
N PRO A 252 -3.88 9.54 5.71
CA PRO A 252 -3.36 8.44 4.90
C PRO A 252 -3.19 8.85 3.44
N THR A 253 -2.70 7.92 2.61
CA THR A 253 -2.59 8.16 1.16
C THR A 253 -3.94 7.99 0.43
N VAL A 254 -4.83 7.15 0.98
CA VAL A 254 -6.15 6.87 0.44
C VAL A 254 -7.15 6.58 1.56
N GLU A 255 -8.33 7.21 1.54
CA GLU A 255 -9.46 6.86 2.42
C GLU A 255 -10.81 7.37 1.86
N PRO A 256 -11.89 6.58 1.90
CA PRO A 256 -11.95 5.19 2.37
C PRO A 256 -11.33 4.19 1.38
N PHE A 257 -11.04 2.98 1.85
CA PHE A 257 -10.43 1.86 1.12
C PHE A 257 -11.04 0.51 1.56
N GLU A 258 -12.32 0.52 1.93
CA GLU A 258 -12.99 -0.57 2.63
C GLU A 258 -13.18 -1.82 1.78
N VAL A 259 -13.33 -1.70 0.45
CA VAL A 259 -13.46 -2.87 -0.43
C VAL A 259 -12.14 -3.63 -0.48
N PHE A 260 -11.03 -2.91 -0.67
CA PHE A 260 -9.68 -3.47 -0.61
C PHE A 260 -9.46 -4.19 0.72
N GLU A 261 -9.75 -3.52 1.85
CA GLU A 261 -9.51 -4.08 3.18
C GLU A 261 -10.32 -5.36 3.42
N ILE A 262 -11.61 -5.35 3.07
CA ILE A 262 -12.49 -6.51 3.26
C ILE A 262 -12.07 -7.67 2.35
N ALA A 263 -11.92 -7.42 1.05
CA ALA A 263 -11.56 -8.45 0.08
C ALA A 263 -10.25 -9.12 0.48
N TRP A 264 -9.26 -8.33 0.89
CA TRP A 264 -7.98 -8.87 1.25
C TRP A 264 -7.95 -9.69 2.53
N VAL A 265 -8.62 -9.19 3.58
CA VAL A 265 -8.70 -9.92 4.85
C VAL A 265 -9.41 -11.25 4.67
N LEU A 266 -10.52 -11.26 3.92
CA LEU A 266 -11.26 -12.49 3.65
C LEU A 266 -10.48 -13.44 2.73
N TYR A 267 -9.75 -12.92 1.75
CA TYR A 267 -8.86 -13.72 0.91
C TYR A 267 -7.81 -14.45 1.75
N ASN A 268 -7.09 -13.75 2.63
CA ASN A 268 -6.07 -14.35 3.48
C ASN A 268 -6.64 -15.39 4.47
N LEU A 269 -7.78 -15.09 5.09
CA LEU A 269 -8.48 -16.04 5.97
C LEU A 269 -8.89 -17.31 5.20
N ALA A 270 -9.43 -17.16 4.00
CA ALA A 270 -9.83 -18.29 3.17
C ALA A 270 -8.63 -19.18 2.75
N ARG A 271 -7.43 -18.61 2.59
CA ARG A 271 -6.19 -19.38 2.37
C ARG A 271 -5.79 -20.26 3.55
N ALA A 272 -6.26 -19.93 4.76
CA ALA A 272 -6.10 -20.76 5.96
C ALA A 272 -7.36 -21.60 6.26
N ASP A 273 -8.20 -21.82 5.25
CA ASP A 273 -9.52 -22.46 5.35
C ASP A 273 -10.39 -21.89 6.48
N GLN A 274 -10.31 -20.57 6.71
CA GLN A 274 -11.20 -19.86 7.62
C GLN A 274 -12.27 -19.12 6.83
N ARG A 275 -13.52 -19.53 7.03
CA ARG A 275 -14.71 -18.87 6.47
C ARG A 275 -15.77 -18.71 7.57
N PRO A 276 -15.50 -17.89 8.61
CA PRO A 276 -16.42 -17.70 9.71
C PRO A 276 -17.75 -17.09 9.21
N LYS A 277 -18.87 -17.45 9.85
CA LYS A 277 -20.20 -16.95 9.48
C LYS A 277 -20.32 -15.44 9.70
N GLU A 278 -19.55 -14.91 10.65
CA GLU A 278 -19.43 -13.51 10.98
C GLU A 278 -18.94 -12.66 9.78
N ALA A 279 -18.30 -13.28 8.78
CA ALA A 279 -17.90 -12.61 7.54
C ALA A 279 -19.06 -12.38 6.55
N GLU A 280 -20.22 -13.04 6.70
CA GLU A 280 -21.31 -12.94 5.72
C GLU A 280 -21.78 -11.51 5.41
N PRO A 281 -21.92 -10.58 6.39
CA PRO A 281 -22.27 -9.19 6.08
C PRO A 281 -21.23 -8.49 5.20
N LEU A 282 -19.96 -8.78 5.42
CA LEU A 282 -18.84 -8.21 4.65
C LEU A 282 -18.80 -8.79 3.23
N VAL A 283 -19.04 -10.09 3.08
CA VAL A 283 -19.17 -10.73 1.75
C VAL A 283 -20.36 -10.17 0.97
N ARG A 284 -21.50 -9.95 1.63
CA ARG A 284 -22.67 -9.29 1.02
C ARG A 284 -22.34 -7.85 0.61
N TYR A 285 -21.54 -7.13 1.40
CA TYR A 285 -21.07 -5.80 1.05
C TYR A 285 -20.20 -5.81 -0.23
N LEU A 286 -19.24 -6.74 -0.33
CA LEU A 286 -18.44 -6.93 -1.54
C LEU A 286 -19.31 -7.22 -2.78
N ALA A 287 -20.30 -8.10 -2.64
CA ALA A 287 -21.23 -8.42 -3.72
C ALA A 287 -22.03 -7.20 -4.20
N GLN A 288 -22.36 -6.28 -3.28
CA GLN A 288 -23.08 -5.03 -3.60
C GLN A 288 -22.17 -3.94 -4.19
N ALA A 289 -20.86 -4.02 -3.94
CA ALA A 289 -19.88 -3.07 -4.47
C ALA A 289 -19.42 -3.46 -5.89
N LEU A 290 -19.41 -4.75 -6.22
CA LEU A 290 -19.02 -5.25 -7.53
C LEU A 290 -20.02 -4.86 -8.63
N THR A 291 -19.50 -4.29 -9.72
CA THR A 291 -20.28 -3.92 -10.92
C THR A 291 -19.81 -4.67 -12.17
N ASP A 292 -20.51 -4.49 -13.30
CA ASP A 292 -20.07 -5.02 -14.61
C ASP A 292 -18.75 -4.41 -15.10
N ASP A 293 -18.36 -3.25 -14.57
CA ASP A 293 -17.09 -2.59 -14.85
C ASP A 293 -16.01 -2.87 -13.77
N GLY A 294 -16.30 -3.77 -12.83
CA GLY A 294 -15.43 -4.11 -11.71
C GLY A 294 -15.73 -3.34 -10.43
N VAL A 295 -14.76 -3.33 -9.52
CA VAL A 295 -14.71 -2.55 -8.28
C VAL A 295 -13.28 -2.10 -8.01
N GLY A 296 -13.09 -1.01 -7.26
CA GLY A 296 -11.77 -0.55 -6.83
C GLY A 296 -11.63 -0.65 -5.31
N VAL A 297 -10.63 0.05 -4.76
CA VAL A 297 -10.33 0.05 -3.32
C VAL A 297 -11.51 0.41 -2.41
N ALA A 298 -12.49 1.15 -2.92
CA ALA A 298 -13.71 1.54 -2.23
C ALA A 298 -14.91 1.48 -3.19
N LYS A 299 -16.12 1.46 -2.65
CA LYS A 299 -17.35 1.48 -3.45
C LYS A 299 -17.51 2.77 -4.26
N GLU A 300 -16.99 3.88 -3.72
CA GLU A 300 -17.08 5.21 -4.34
C GLU A 300 -15.72 5.89 -4.40
N GLY A 301 -15.54 6.70 -5.46
CA GLY A 301 -14.43 7.61 -5.67
C GLY A 301 -13.42 7.08 -6.69
N LEU A 302 -12.35 6.39 -6.25
CA LEU A 302 -11.37 5.82 -7.16
C LEU A 302 -12.05 4.77 -8.07
N ARG A 303 -11.69 4.79 -9.35
CA ARG A 303 -12.26 3.89 -10.34
C ARG A 303 -11.86 2.44 -10.06
N ALA A 304 -12.66 1.51 -10.55
CA ALA A 304 -12.34 0.09 -10.54
C ALA A 304 -10.99 -0.24 -11.22
N ASP A 305 -10.36 -1.27 -10.70
CA ASP A 305 -9.12 -1.87 -11.19
C ASP A 305 -9.22 -3.40 -11.22
N ALA A 306 -8.32 -4.04 -11.96
CA ALA A 306 -8.33 -5.48 -12.11
C ALA A 306 -7.97 -6.23 -10.82
N ASP A 307 -7.23 -5.62 -9.90
CA ASP A 307 -6.70 -6.28 -8.71
C ASP A 307 -7.80 -6.47 -7.67
N ASP A 308 -8.41 -5.37 -7.24
CA ASP A 308 -9.55 -5.35 -6.32
C ASP A 308 -10.76 -6.09 -6.90
N THR A 309 -10.98 -5.98 -8.22
CA THR A 309 -12.02 -6.75 -8.92
C THR A 309 -11.75 -8.25 -8.85
N ALA A 310 -10.52 -8.69 -9.14
CA ALA A 310 -10.20 -10.11 -9.14
C ALA A 310 -10.33 -10.71 -7.73
N LEU A 311 -9.89 -10.00 -6.71
CA LEU A 311 -9.97 -10.47 -5.33
C LEU A 311 -11.38 -10.51 -4.79
N THR A 312 -12.17 -9.47 -5.11
CA THR A 312 -13.59 -9.46 -4.78
C THR A 312 -14.28 -10.68 -5.40
N LEU A 313 -14.03 -10.99 -6.67
CA LEU A 313 -14.55 -12.19 -7.33
C LEU A 313 -14.06 -13.48 -6.65
N THR A 314 -12.78 -13.58 -6.32
CA THR A 314 -12.20 -14.75 -5.65
C THR A 314 -12.85 -15.00 -4.29
N VAL A 315 -13.01 -13.96 -3.46
CA VAL A 315 -13.68 -14.06 -2.15
C VAL A 315 -15.14 -14.46 -2.31
N LEU A 316 -15.88 -13.83 -3.25
CA LEU A 316 -17.27 -14.19 -3.52
C LEU A 316 -17.40 -15.67 -3.89
N HIS A 317 -16.52 -16.17 -4.75
CA HIS A 317 -16.49 -17.59 -5.11
C HIS A 317 -16.20 -18.51 -3.90
N GLN A 318 -15.22 -18.14 -3.05
CA GLN A 318 -14.88 -18.91 -1.85
C GLN A 318 -16.03 -19.01 -0.85
N TYR A 319 -16.94 -18.03 -0.84
CA TYR A 319 -18.17 -18.01 -0.04
C TYR A 319 -19.40 -18.55 -0.79
N GLY A 320 -19.22 -19.19 -1.95
CA GLY A 320 -20.27 -19.90 -2.67
C GLY A 320 -21.15 -19.03 -3.58
N TYR A 321 -20.78 -17.76 -3.82
CA TYR A 321 -21.48 -16.93 -4.79
C TYR A 321 -21.08 -17.36 -6.22
N PRO A 322 -22.03 -17.40 -7.17
CA PRO A 322 -21.70 -17.58 -8.57
C PRO A 322 -20.94 -16.35 -9.08
N ILE A 323 -19.84 -16.58 -9.78
CA ILE A 323 -19.01 -15.52 -10.36
C ILE A 323 -18.83 -15.69 -11.87
N SER A 324 -18.49 -14.59 -12.54
CA SER A 324 -18.09 -14.59 -13.95
C SER A 324 -16.84 -13.73 -14.14
N ALA A 325 -16.12 -13.93 -15.25
CA ALA A 325 -14.98 -13.10 -15.62
C ALA A 325 -15.39 -11.76 -16.27
N GLY A 326 -16.69 -11.49 -16.42
CA GLY A 326 -17.22 -10.30 -17.10
C GLY A 326 -16.65 -8.98 -16.57
N PRO A 327 -16.64 -8.76 -15.24
CA PRO A 327 -16.08 -7.54 -14.64
C PRO A 327 -14.59 -7.31 -14.93
N LEU A 328 -13.83 -8.33 -15.34
CA LEU A 328 -12.40 -8.20 -15.66
C LEU A 328 -12.14 -7.79 -17.12
N ARG A 329 -13.15 -7.87 -17.99
CA ARG A 329 -13.03 -7.56 -19.42
C ARG A 329 -12.48 -6.16 -19.73
N PRO A 330 -12.85 -5.08 -19.00
CA PRO A 330 -12.31 -3.73 -19.29
C PRO A 330 -10.79 -3.63 -19.15
N PHE A 331 -10.19 -4.55 -18.42
CA PHE A 331 -8.76 -4.57 -18.10
C PHE A 331 -7.95 -5.51 -19.00
N GLU A 332 -8.60 -6.28 -19.88
CA GLU A 332 -7.93 -7.25 -20.74
C GLU A 332 -7.07 -6.55 -21.82
N GLY A 333 -5.74 -6.66 -21.68
CA GLY A 333 -4.79 -6.26 -22.71
C GLY A 333 -4.37 -7.42 -23.63
N VAL A 334 -3.54 -7.10 -24.62
CA VAL A 334 -3.06 -8.05 -25.64
C VAL A 334 -2.20 -9.16 -25.01
N ASN A 335 -1.30 -8.80 -24.10
CA ASN A 335 -0.32 -9.72 -23.50
C ASN A 335 -0.60 -10.05 -22.03
N TYR A 336 -1.34 -9.20 -21.33
CA TYR A 336 -1.62 -9.28 -19.90
C TYR A 336 -2.86 -8.43 -19.58
N PHE A 337 -3.32 -8.48 -18.34
CA PHE A 337 -4.34 -7.57 -17.82
C PHE A 337 -3.68 -6.34 -17.20
N PHE A 338 -4.20 -5.16 -17.53
CA PHE A 338 -3.79 -3.92 -16.87
C PHE A 338 -4.41 -3.87 -15.46
N THR A 339 -3.73 -3.30 -14.46
CA THR A 339 -4.40 -2.94 -13.19
C THR A 339 -5.43 -1.85 -13.47
N PHE A 340 -4.98 -0.72 -14.03
CA PHE A 340 -5.87 0.34 -14.53
C PHE A 340 -5.77 0.48 -16.05
N PRO A 341 -6.89 0.75 -16.76
CA PRO A 341 -6.82 1.09 -18.18
C PRO A 341 -5.86 2.27 -18.41
N LEU A 342 -5.07 2.19 -19.47
CA LEU A 342 -4.06 3.21 -19.86
C LEU A 342 -2.83 3.31 -18.95
N GLU A 343 -2.59 2.34 -18.07
CA GLU A 343 -1.31 2.25 -17.37
C GLU A 343 -0.17 1.83 -18.32
N ARG A 344 1.06 2.17 -17.92
CA ARG A 344 2.27 1.84 -18.69
C ARG A 344 2.79 0.44 -18.38
N ASP A 345 3.00 0.17 -17.10
CA ASP A 345 3.68 -1.04 -16.62
C ASP A 345 2.65 -2.02 -16.07
N ALA A 346 2.81 -3.30 -16.39
CA ALA A 346 1.95 -4.37 -15.91
C ALA A 346 2.21 -4.69 -14.42
N SER A 347 1.18 -5.18 -13.72
CA SER A 347 1.33 -5.76 -12.38
C SER A 347 1.36 -7.28 -12.45
N VAL A 348 2.35 -7.90 -11.81
CA VAL A 348 2.44 -9.35 -11.61
C VAL A 348 1.28 -9.81 -10.74
N THR A 349 1.01 -9.14 -9.62
CA THR A 349 -0.02 -9.60 -8.66
C THR A 349 -1.43 -9.45 -9.21
N ALA A 350 -1.75 -8.34 -9.89
CA ALA A 350 -3.05 -8.20 -10.56
C ALA A 350 -3.30 -9.33 -11.57
N ASN A 351 -2.27 -9.69 -12.35
CA ASN A 351 -2.38 -10.81 -13.28
C ASN A 351 -2.46 -12.17 -12.57
N ALA A 352 -1.78 -12.34 -11.43
CA ALA A 352 -1.90 -13.54 -10.60
C ALA A 352 -3.33 -13.72 -10.08
N HIS A 353 -3.97 -12.67 -9.55
CA HIS A 353 -5.36 -12.75 -9.06
C HIS A 353 -6.35 -12.97 -10.20
N VAL A 354 -6.14 -12.33 -11.36
CA VAL A 354 -6.94 -12.62 -12.56
C VAL A 354 -6.85 -14.11 -12.93
N LEU A 355 -5.67 -14.72 -12.86
CA LEU A 355 -5.53 -16.15 -13.13
C LEU A 355 -6.31 -17.01 -12.12
N GLU A 356 -6.35 -16.63 -10.84
CA GLU A 356 -7.18 -17.32 -9.85
C GLU A 356 -8.67 -17.27 -10.23
N VAL A 357 -9.19 -16.10 -10.61
CA VAL A 357 -10.58 -15.95 -11.07
C VAL A 357 -10.84 -16.78 -12.32
N LEU A 358 -9.94 -16.72 -13.31
CA LEU A 358 -10.08 -17.48 -14.55
C LEU A 358 -10.14 -18.99 -14.31
N ARG A 359 -9.59 -19.50 -13.21
CA ARG A 359 -9.67 -20.92 -12.83
C ARG A 359 -10.95 -21.26 -12.05
N ALA A 360 -11.52 -20.29 -11.35
CA ALA A 360 -12.70 -20.46 -10.51
C ALA A 360 -14.02 -20.32 -11.29
N VAL A 361 -14.06 -19.51 -12.34
CA VAL A 361 -15.27 -19.27 -13.13
C VAL A 361 -15.67 -20.48 -13.98
N SER A 362 -16.96 -20.58 -14.28
CA SER A 362 -17.49 -21.56 -15.24
C SER A 362 -16.86 -21.37 -16.63
N ALA A 363 -16.73 -22.48 -17.36
CA ALA A 363 -16.06 -22.45 -18.66
C ALA A 363 -16.75 -21.51 -19.65
N PHE A 364 -15.96 -20.72 -20.38
CA PHE A 364 -16.46 -19.76 -21.38
C PHE A 364 -15.55 -19.70 -22.62
N PRO A 365 -16.06 -19.23 -23.78
CA PRO A 365 -15.26 -19.14 -24.99
C PRO A 365 -13.98 -18.33 -24.78
N ARG A 366 -12.85 -18.81 -25.31
CA ARG A 366 -11.50 -18.21 -25.18
C ARG A 366 -10.86 -18.28 -23.79
N GLN A 367 -11.51 -18.82 -22.76
CA GLN A 367 -10.93 -18.94 -21.41
C GLN A 367 -9.51 -19.52 -21.42
N TYR A 368 -9.30 -20.64 -22.12
CA TYR A 368 -7.97 -21.28 -22.24
C TYR A 368 -6.92 -20.32 -22.83
N VAL A 369 -7.26 -19.59 -23.90
CA VAL A 369 -6.34 -18.64 -24.55
C VAL A 369 -5.98 -17.50 -23.59
N ILE A 370 -6.95 -17.00 -22.82
CA ILE A 370 -6.75 -15.93 -21.84
C ILE A 370 -5.88 -16.44 -20.68
N GLN A 371 -6.12 -17.66 -20.17
CA GLN A 371 -5.28 -18.27 -19.15
C GLN A 371 -3.84 -18.45 -19.61
N GLN A 372 -3.62 -18.98 -20.83
CA GLN A 372 -2.27 -19.17 -21.37
C GLN A 372 -1.53 -17.84 -21.57
N LYS A 373 -2.24 -16.78 -21.97
CA LYS A 373 -1.70 -15.41 -22.03
C LYS A 373 -1.17 -14.97 -20.66
N VAL A 374 -1.98 -15.11 -19.60
CA VAL A 374 -1.60 -14.70 -18.24
C VAL A 374 -0.45 -15.57 -17.69
N ILE A 375 -0.51 -16.90 -17.88
CA ILE A 375 0.57 -17.81 -17.48
C ILE A 375 1.89 -17.46 -18.18
N LYS A 376 1.83 -17.16 -19.49
CA LYS A 376 3.01 -16.74 -20.25
C LYS A 376 3.57 -15.44 -19.68
N TYR A 377 2.74 -14.42 -19.45
CA TYR A 377 3.17 -13.17 -18.85
C TYR A 377 3.86 -13.40 -17.49
N LEU A 378 3.22 -14.14 -16.58
CA LEU A 378 3.80 -14.43 -15.26
C LEU A 378 5.13 -15.20 -15.39
N ARG A 379 5.24 -16.16 -16.30
CA ARG A 379 6.50 -16.88 -16.55
C ARG A 379 7.63 -15.95 -17.01
N ASP A 380 7.31 -15.03 -17.93
CA ASP A 380 8.25 -14.10 -18.55
C ASP A 380 8.62 -12.93 -17.60
N ALA A 381 7.76 -12.61 -16.63
CA ALA A 381 7.96 -11.53 -15.66
C ALA A 381 8.87 -11.89 -14.46
N ARG A 382 9.44 -13.10 -14.42
CA ARG A 382 10.39 -13.48 -13.37
C ARG A 382 11.65 -12.63 -13.42
N VAL A 383 12.10 -12.21 -12.25
CA VAL A 383 13.39 -11.57 -12.04
C VAL A 383 14.41 -12.66 -11.74
N ASP A 384 15.56 -12.60 -12.43
CA ASP A 384 16.68 -13.54 -12.31
C ASP A 384 16.31 -15.04 -12.43
N GLY A 385 15.12 -15.32 -12.98
CA GLY A 385 14.57 -16.65 -13.18
C GLY A 385 13.99 -17.31 -11.93
N ASP A 386 13.98 -16.67 -10.76
CA ASP A 386 13.61 -17.32 -9.50
C ASP A 386 12.54 -16.63 -8.66
N HIS A 387 12.32 -15.33 -8.81
CA HIS A 387 11.32 -14.60 -8.03
C HIS A 387 10.56 -13.57 -8.88
N TRP A 388 9.61 -12.87 -8.27
CA TRP A 388 8.86 -11.79 -8.90
C TRP A 388 8.93 -10.52 -8.06
N VAL A 389 8.80 -9.39 -8.75
CA VAL A 389 8.56 -8.07 -8.16
C VAL A 389 7.23 -7.53 -8.69
N ASP A 390 6.58 -6.66 -7.93
CA ASP A 390 5.37 -5.98 -8.36
C ASP A 390 5.48 -4.48 -8.11
N LYS A 391 4.75 -3.69 -8.90
CA LYS A 391 4.76 -2.22 -8.79
C LYS A 391 3.94 -1.70 -7.60
N TRP A 392 3.07 -2.51 -7.01
CA TRP A 392 2.21 -2.14 -5.89
C TRP A 392 2.78 -2.51 -4.52
N HIS A 393 3.93 -3.20 -4.47
CA HIS A 393 4.56 -3.61 -3.22
C HIS A 393 6.10 -3.55 -3.28
N GLY A 394 6.72 -2.97 -2.27
CA GLY A 394 8.17 -2.77 -2.19
C GLY A 394 9.00 -4.03 -1.90
N SER A 395 8.34 -5.18 -1.68
CA SER A 395 8.99 -6.46 -1.39
C SER A 395 8.66 -7.53 -2.43
N PRO A 396 9.65 -8.28 -2.95
CA PRO A 396 9.44 -9.42 -3.84
C PRO A 396 8.75 -10.60 -3.15
N PHE A 397 8.78 -10.71 -1.82
CA PHE A 397 8.14 -11.82 -1.11
C PHE A 397 6.62 -11.83 -1.35
N TYR A 398 5.98 -10.65 -1.38
CA TYR A 398 4.57 -10.50 -1.75
C TYR A 398 4.30 -10.98 -3.17
N ALA A 399 4.97 -10.40 -4.16
CA ALA A 399 4.74 -10.71 -5.57
C ALA A 399 5.03 -12.20 -5.88
N THR A 400 6.11 -12.74 -5.31
CA THR A 400 6.51 -14.14 -5.49
C THR A 400 5.50 -15.09 -4.87
N ALA A 401 5.01 -14.83 -3.66
CA ALA A 401 4.00 -15.67 -3.04
C ALA A 401 2.70 -15.69 -3.84
N HIS A 402 2.21 -14.52 -4.25
CA HIS A 402 0.98 -14.41 -5.05
C HIS A 402 1.12 -15.04 -6.44
N ALA A 403 2.28 -14.93 -7.10
CA ALA A 403 2.57 -15.66 -8.33
C ALA A 403 2.52 -17.18 -8.11
N VAL A 404 3.10 -17.69 -7.02
CA VAL A 404 3.03 -19.12 -6.65
C VAL A 404 1.59 -19.55 -6.42
N PHE A 405 0.79 -18.76 -5.69
CA PHE A 405 -0.63 -19.08 -5.41
C PHE A 405 -1.43 -19.29 -6.69
N ALA A 406 -1.24 -18.40 -7.67
CA ALA A 406 -1.92 -18.44 -8.94
C ALA A 406 -1.42 -19.58 -9.85
N LEU A 407 -0.11 -19.81 -9.91
CA LEU A 407 0.53 -20.72 -10.86
C LEU A 407 0.58 -22.17 -10.41
N ILE A 408 0.61 -22.47 -9.11
CA ILE A 408 0.96 -23.82 -8.60
C ILE A 408 0.12 -24.96 -9.19
N THR A 409 -1.14 -24.72 -9.54
CA THR A 409 -2.01 -25.74 -10.14
C THR A 409 -1.96 -25.76 -11.66
N SER A 410 -1.65 -24.63 -12.31
CA SER A 410 -1.72 -24.49 -13.77
C SER A 410 -0.36 -24.66 -14.47
N ALA A 411 0.72 -24.33 -13.77
CA ALA A 411 2.10 -24.37 -14.25
C ALA A 411 3.07 -24.55 -13.06
N PRO A 412 3.01 -25.70 -12.33
CA PRO A 412 3.85 -25.92 -11.14
C PRO A 412 5.36 -25.85 -11.43
N ASP A 413 5.77 -26.21 -12.64
CA ASP A 413 7.17 -26.11 -13.13
C ASP A 413 7.69 -24.67 -13.05
N VAL A 414 6.81 -23.68 -13.23
CA VAL A 414 7.15 -22.26 -13.17
C VAL A 414 7.47 -21.82 -11.73
N CYS A 415 6.93 -22.54 -10.73
CA CYS A 415 7.09 -22.22 -9.31
C CYS A 415 8.34 -22.84 -8.67
N GLU A 416 8.95 -23.87 -9.26
CA GLU A 416 10.09 -24.59 -8.65
C GLU A 416 11.27 -23.67 -8.27
N PRO A 417 11.69 -22.72 -9.12
CA PRO A 417 12.75 -21.76 -8.75
C PRO A 417 12.38 -20.91 -7.52
N ALA A 418 11.10 -20.54 -7.38
CA ALA A 418 10.61 -19.71 -6.28
C ALA A 418 10.72 -20.39 -4.92
N PHE A 419 10.39 -21.67 -4.83
CA PHE A 419 10.60 -22.44 -3.60
C PHE A 419 12.07 -22.50 -3.20
N SER A 420 12.96 -22.65 -4.18
CA SER A 420 14.39 -22.61 -3.95
C SER A 420 14.87 -21.23 -3.50
N TRP A 421 14.30 -20.16 -4.06
CA TRP A 421 14.58 -18.79 -3.66
C TRP A 421 14.16 -18.54 -2.22
N PHE A 422 12.91 -18.81 -1.83
CA PHE A 422 12.44 -18.68 -0.45
C PHE A 422 13.36 -19.43 0.55
N LEU A 423 13.75 -20.67 0.25
CA LEU A 423 14.64 -21.43 1.13
C LEU A 423 16.03 -20.82 1.27
N LYS A 424 16.58 -20.21 0.21
CA LYS A 424 17.91 -19.58 0.23
C LYS A 424 17.91 -18.21 0.91
N THR A 425 16.78 -17.50 0.88
CA THR A 425 16.66 -16.14 1.40
C THR A 425 16.10 -16.08 2.82
N GLN A 426 15.87 -17.22 3.47
CA GLN A 426 15.50 -17.23 4.88
C GLN A 426 16.68 -16.71 5.71
N ARG A 427 16.39 -15.83 6.67
CA ARG A 427 17.37 -15.27 7.60
C ARG A 427 17.63 -16.24 8.75
N ASP A 428 18.73 -16.02 9.48
CA ASP A 428 19.16 -16.90 10.57
C ASP A 428 18.11 -17.05 11.70
N ASP A 429 17.39 -15.95 11.96
CA ASP A 429 16.29 -15.84 12.94
C ASP A 429 14.97 -16.48 12.47
N GLY A 430 14.94 -17.04 11.25
CA GLY A 430 13.76 -17.69 10.68
C GLY A 430 12.84 -16.79 9.86
N SER A 431 13.08 -15.49 9.87
CA SER A 431 12.27 -14.52 9.15
C SER A 431 12.61 -14.45 7.66
N TRP A 432 11.73 -13.80 6.89
CA TRP A 432 12.03 -13.25 5.59
C TRP A 432 11.88 -11.74 5.62
N GLY A 433 12.73 -11.06 4.83
CA GLY A 433 12.65 -9.63 4.63
C GLY A 433 13.62 -9.13 3.57
N TRP A 434 13.14 -8.23 2.72
CA TRP A 434 13.87 -7.68 1.57
C TRP A 434 14.83 -6.55 1.95
N PHE A 435 14.46 -5.78 2.97
CA PHE A 435 15.26 -4.67 3.47
C PHE A 435 16.22 -5.14 4.59
N ASP A 436 16.59 -4.24 5.49
CA ASP A 436 17.63 -4.48 6.49
C ASP A 436 17.27 -5.56 7.53
N ARG A 437 15.97 -5.79 7.75
CA ARG A 437 15.43 -6.74 8.74
C ARG A 437 14.32 -7.61 8.14
N GLY A 438 14.08 -8.75 8.77
CA GLY A 438 12.85 -9.51 8.55
C GLY A 438 11.60 -8.73 8.96
N THR A 439 10.47 -9.05 8.34
CA THR A 439 9.16 -8.52 8.74
C THR A 439 8.14 -9.64 8.87
N ALA A 440 7.12 -9.45 9.72
CA ALA A 440 6.03 -10.40 9.87
C ALA A 440 5.24 -10.58 8.56
N GLU A 441 5.03 -9.50 7.80
CA GLU A 441 4.35 -9.51 6.50
C GLU A 441 5.08 -10.41 5.48
N GLU A 442 6.37 -10.19 5.27
CA GLU A 442 7.15 -10.96 4.30
C GLU A 442 7.35 -12.41 4.73
N THR A 443 7.50 -12.64 6.04
CA THR A 443 7.58 -13.99 6.62
C THR A 443 6.26 -14.74 6.41
N ALA A 444 5.11 -14.08 6.57
CA ALA A 444 3.81 -14.68 6.33
C ALA A 444 3.65 -15.13 4.87
N TYR A 445 4.05 -14.30 3.90
CA TYR A 445 4.01 -14.67 2.48
C TYR A 445 4.91 -15.85 2.15
N ALA A 446 6.15 -15.85 2.68
CA ALA A 446 7.07 -16.96 2.48
C ALA A 446 6.53 -18.27 3.06
N VAL A 447 5.97 -18.23 4.28
CA VAL A 447 5.31 -19.40 4.89
C VAL A 447 4.16 -19.90 4.01
N GLN A 448 3.22 -19.02 3.65
CA GLN A 448 2.05 -19.40 2.85
C GLN A 448 2.44 -19.97 1.47
N ALA A 449 3.53 -19.48 0.87
CA ALA A 449 4.05 -20.02 -0.39
C ALA A 449 4.70 -21.39 -0.18
N LEU A 450 5.59 -21.52 0.80
CA LEU A 450 6.28 -22.79 1.10
C LEU A 450 5.31 -23.91 1.51
N MET A 451 4.16 -23.59 2.11
CA MET A 451 3.10 -24.57 2.39
C MET A 451 2.51 -25.22 1.13
N LEU A 452 2.73 -24.62 -0.06
CA LEU A 452 2.30 -25.16 -1.35
C LEU A 452 3.42 -25.93 -2.08
N ALA A 453 4.59 -26.09 -1.47
CA ALA A 453 5.71 -26.77 -2.09
C ALA A 453 5.40 -28.26 -2.36
N PRO A 454 5.93 -28.83 -3.46
CA PRO A 454 5.74 -30.24 -3.78
C PRO A 454 6.33 -31.15 -2.70
N GLU A 455 5.81 -32.38 -2.62
CA GLU A 455 6.20 -33.39 -1.62
C GLU A 455 7.72 -33.59 -1.52
N ALA A 456 8.42 -33.56 -2.66
CA ALA A 456 9.88 -33.67 -2.73
C ALA A 456 10.64 -32.60 -1.92
N LEU A 457 10.03 -31.43 -1.68
CA LEU A 457 10.62 -30.36 -0.88
C LEU A 457 10.15 -30.37 0.58
N GLN A 458 9.02 -31.02 0.91
CA GLN A 458 8.41 -30.93 2.25
C GLN A 458 9.34 -31.36 3.39
N VAL A 459 10.18 -32.38 3.18
CA VAL A 459 11.17 -32.85 4.17
C VAL A 459 12.16 -31.74 4.55
N ARG A 460 12.46 -30.83 3.62
CA ARG A 460 13.40 -29.71 3.83
C ARG A 460 12.74 -28.50 4.49
N LEU A 461 11.40 -28.46 4.60
CA LEU A 461 10.66 -27.30 5.09
C LEU A 461 10.44 -27.31 6.59
N ALA A 462 10.55 -28.47 7.26
CA ALA A 462 10.21 -28.58 8.68
C ALA A 462 10.99 -27.59 9.56
N ALA A 463 12.32 -27.53 9.42
CA ALA A 463 13.14 -26.59 10.20
C ALA A 463 12.93 -25.12 9.81
N PRO A 464 12.93 -24.74 8.51
CA PRO A 464 12.58 -23.38 8.08
C PRO A 464 11.24 -22.89 8.62
N LEU A 465 10.17 -23.68 8.48
CA LEU A 465 8.83 -23.31 8.91
C LEU A 465 8.69 -23.26 10.43
N HIS A 466 9.44 -24.10 11.16
CA HIS A 466 9.48 -24.02 12.63
C HIS A 466 10.08 -22.70 13.12
N LYS A 467 11.22 -22.28 12.55
CA LYS A 467 11.83 -20.99 12.90
C LYS A 467 10.92 -19.81 12.54
N ALA A 468 10.26 -19.89 11.37
CA ALA A 468 9.30 -18.89 10.94
C ALA A 468 8.13 -18.76 11.92
N ALA A 469 7.63 -19.88 12.45
CA ALA A 469 6.58 -19.88 13.47
C ALA A 469 7.02 -19.18 14.76
N GLN A 470 8.26 -19.41 15.22
CA GLN A 470 8.83 -18.72 16.37
C GLN A 470 8.88 -17.21 16.13
N TYR A 471 9.44 -16.79 14.98
CA TYR A 471 9.54 -15.39 14.61
C TYR A 471 8.17 -14.69 14.55
N LEU A 472 7.17 -15.29 13.88
CA LEU A 472 5.82 -14.70 13.77
C LEU A 472 5.13 -14.56 15.14
N ASN A 473 5.37 -15.48 16.07
CA ASN A 473 4.80 -15.39 17.42
C ASN A 473 5.49 -14.33 18.28
N GLU A 474 6.78 -14.08 18.05
CA GLU A 474 7.54 -13.04 18.77
C GLU A 474 7.27 -11.63 18.24
N THR A 475 6.81 -11.51 16.99
CA THR A 475 6.62 -10.24 16.28
C THR A 475 5.15 -9.84 16.05
N GLU A 476 4.19 -10.55 16.66
CA GLU A 476 2.74 -10.33 16.48
C GLU A 476 2.31 -8.88 16.83
N ASP A 477 2.92 -8.30 17.86
CA ASP A 477 2.61 -6.95 18.37
C ASP A 477 3.45 -5.84 17.72
N GLU A 478 4.35 -6.16 16.80
CA GLU A 478 5.19 -5.15 16.17
C GLU A 478 4.39 -4.22 15.24
N PRO A 479 4.78 -2.93 15.14
CA PRO A 479 4.19 -2.03 14.16
C PRO A 479 4.39 -2.54 12.74
N VAL A 480 3.34 -2.39 11.94
CA VAL A 480 3.35 -2.66 10.51
C VAL A 480 4.42 -1.83 9.80
N THR A 481 5.19 -2.49 8.94
CA THR A 481 6.15 -1.82 8.07
C THR A 481 5.45 -1.43 6.76
N PRO A 482 5.38 -0.14 6.41
CA PRO A 482 4.63 0.32 5.24
C PRO A 482 5.38 -0.01 3.92
N MET A 483 5.07 -1.17 3.34
CA MET A 483 5.69 -1.64 2.09
C MET A 483 4.78 -1.51 0.86
N TRP A 484 3.51 -1.14 1.03
CA TRP A 484 2.58 -0.96 -0.08
C TRP A 484 2.83 0.34 -0.81
N ILE A 485 2.81 0.31 -2.13
CA ILE A 485 3.19 1.44 -2.98
C ILE A 485 1.93 2.18 -3.44
N GLY A 486 1.78 3.43 -2.99
CA GLY A 486 0.86 4.42 -3.57
C GLY A 486 1.67 5.59 -4.16
N LYS A 487 1.17 6.83 -4.01
CA LYS A 487 2.00 8.04 -4.25
C LYS A 487 3.20 8.08 -3.30
N THR A 488 2.97 7.52 -2.11
CA THR A 488 3.95 7.21 -1.09
C THR A 488 3.72 5.79 -0.60
N LEU A 489 4.69 5.27 0.15
CA LEU A 489 4.53 4.02 0.85
C LEU A 489 3.45 4.10 1.94
N TYR A 490 2.68 3.03 2.10
CA TYR A 490 1.67 2.88 3.14
C TYR A 490 1.63 1.45 3.70
N GLY A 491 0.98 1.29 4.85
CA GLY A 491 0.78 0.01 5.53
C GLY A 491 -0.70 -0.18 5.86
N PRO A 492 -1.42 -1.06 5.16
CA PRO A 492 -2.81 -1.40 5.48
C PRO A 492 -2.84 -2.47 6.59
N SER A 493 -3.06 -2.03 7.84
CA SER A 493 -2.75 -2.82 9.03
C SER A 493 -3.57 -4.11 9.15
N GLN A 494 -4.88 -4.07 8.84
CA GLN A 494 -5.73 -5.25 8.98
C GLN A 494 -5.45 -6.29 7.91
N PHE A 495 -5.09 -5.84 6.70
CA PHE A 495 -4.59 -6.74 5.67
C PHE A 495 -3.35 -7.50 6.15
N ILE A 496 -2.34 -6.78 6.66
CA ILE A 496 -1.07 -7.40 7.07
C ILE A 496 -1.30 -8.37 8.23
N ARG A 497 -2.11 -7.97 9.23
CA ARG A 497 -2.52 -8.85 10.33
C ARG A 497 -3.23 -10.11 9.83
N SER A 498 -4.08 -10.01 8.81
CA SER A 498 -4.75 -11.18 8.23
C SER A 498 -3.79 -12.15 7.54
N ALA A 499 -2.74 -11.65 6.89
CA ALA A 499 -1.72 -12.48 6.26
C ALA A 499 -0.90 -13.24 7.32
N VAL A 500 -0.46 -12.53 8.37
CA VAL A 500 0.25 -13.12 9.52
C VAL A 500 -0.61 -14.18 10.21
N LEU A 501 -1.87 -13.83 10.53
CA LEU A 501 -2.81 -14.75 11.16
C LEU A 501 -3.04 -16.00 10.30
N SER A 502 -3.21 -15.83 8.98
CA SER A 502 -3.34 -16.95 8.04
C SER A 502 -2.12 -17.87 8.06
N ALA A 503 -0.90 -17.31 8.02
CA ALA A 503 0.34 -18.08 8.10
C ALA A 503 0.46 -18.85 9.42
N GLN A 504 0.16 -18.23 10.55
CA GLN A 504 0.15 -18.88 11.87
C GLN A 504 -0.84 -20.05 11.92
N ILE A 505 -2.07 -19.87 11.42
CA ILE A 505 -3.07 -20.95 11.35
C ILE A 505 -2.53 -22.14 10.54
N GLN A 506 -1.91 -21.88 9.38
CA GLN A 506 -1.34 -22.94 8.54
C GLN A 506 -0.21 -23.69 9.26
N LEU A 507 0.73 -22.96 9.89
CA LEU A 507 1.85 -23.53 10.64
C LEU A 507 1.42 -24.41 11.81
N ILE A 508 0.35 -24.02 12.51
CA ILE A 508 -0.19 -24.80 13.63
C ILE A 508 -0.87 -26.07 13.13
N ARG A 509 -1.67 -25.97 12.06
CA ARG A 509 -2.36 -27.13 11.47
C ARG A 509 -1.41 -28.17 10.89
N SER A 510 -0.30 -27.73 10.30
CA SER A 510 0.71 -28.62 9.73
C SER A 510 1.66 -29.22 10.78
N GLY A 511 1.55 -28.82 12.04
CA GLY A 511 2.41 -29.29 13.13
C GLY A 511 3.80 -28.65 13.17
N HIS A 512 4.12 -27.70 12.26
CA HIS A 512 5.41 -27.02 12.24
C HIS A 512 5.59 -26.03 13.41
N ALA A 513 4.50 -25.62 14.07
CA ALA A 513 4.55 -24.82 15.30
C ALA A 513 4.88 -25.62 16.59
N ARG A 514 5.03 -26.95 16.52
CA ARG A 514 5.37 -27.78 17.71
C ARG A 514 6.89 -27.94 17.85
N PRO A 515 7.44 -27.95 19.09
CA PRO A 515 8.83 -28.31 19.29
C PRO A 515 9.09 -29.72 18.75
N SER A 516 10.18 -29.92 18.01
CA SER A 516 10.68 -31.27 17.70
C SER A 516 10.99 -31.99 19.00
N HIS A 517 10.31 -33.12 19.23
CA HIS A 517 10.49 -33.98 20.41
C HIS A 517 11.88 -34.58 20.51
#